data_AF-A0A535P694-F1
#
_entry.id   AF-A0A535P694-F1
#
_cell.length_a   1.000
_cell.length_b   1.000
_cell.length_c   1.000
_cell.angle_alpha   90.00
_cell.angle_beta   90.00
_cell.angle_gamma   90.00
#
_symmetry.space_group_name_H-M   'P 1'
#
loop_
_entity.id
_entity.type
_entity.pdbx_description
1 polymer ?
#
loop_
_entity_poly.entity_id
_entity_poly.type
_entity_poly.pdbx_seq_one_letter_code
_entity_poly.pdbx_strand_id
1 'polypeptide(L)' 'MTDILIGNGTIVTLDSDNRLIEQGAVLVHDDRIAAIGSDTSLRQQHPGARYVDANAG' A
#
# COMPACT_ATOMS: atom_id res chain seq x y z
N MET A 1 -16.84 -2.02 5.44
CA MET A 1 -15.90 -3.05 4.99
C MET A 1 -15.53 -2.76 3.55
N THR A 2 -14.55 -1.88 3.40
CA THR A 2 -14.00 -1.48 2.10
C THR A 2 -12.48 -1.60 2.15
N ASP A 3 -11.93 -2.38 1.23
CA ASP A 3 -10.49 -2.50 1.05
C ASP A 3 -10.02 -1.48 0.02
N ILE A 4 -9.02 -0.69 0.39
CA ILE A 4 -8.36 0.27 -0.50
C ILE A 4 -6.89 -0.11 -0.58
N LEU A 5 -6.38 -0.27 -1.80
CA LEU A 5 -4.96 -0.47 -2.04
C LEU A 5 -4.40 0.80 -2.69
N ILE A 6 -3.60 1.54 -1.93
CA ILE A 6 -2.89 2.73 -2.42
C ILE A 6 -1.50 2.27 -2.85
N GLY A 7 -1.18 2.35 -4.14
CA GLY A 7 -0.01 1.67 -4.69
C GLY A 7 0.77 2.47 -5.73
N ASN A 8 1.84 1.85 -6.23
CA ASN A 8 2.78 2.42 -7.20
C ASN A 8 3.45 3.74 -6.75
N GLY A 9 3.48 3.99 -5.43
CA GLY A 9 4.11 5.16 -4.82
C GLY A 9 5.45 4.84 -4.15
N THR A 10 6.08 5.86 -3.57
CA THR A 10 7.21 5.66 -2.65
C THR A 10 6.69 5.72 -1.22
N ILE A 11 6.77 4.61 -0.49
CA ILE A 11 6.30 4.54 0.88
C ILE A 11 7.44 4.89 1.83
N VAL A 12 7.20 5.90 2.66
CA VAL A 12 8.06 6.24 3.80
C VAL A 12 7.33 5.79 5.06
N THR A 13 7.90 4.79 5.75
CA THR A 13 7.39 4.35 7.05
C THR A 13 8.15 5.06 8.17
N LEU A 14 7.43 5.43 9.22
CA LEU A 14 7.99 6.05 10.43
C LEU A 14 7.95 5.06 11.61
N ASP A 15 8.03 3.76 11.30
CA ASP A 15 8.17 2.70 12.30
C ASP A 15 9.63 2.62 12.80
N SER A 16 9.93 1.67 13.69
CA SER A 16 11.28 1.49 14.22
C SER A 16 12.34 1.27 13.14
N ASP A 17 11.92 0.78 11.98
CA ASP A 17 12.80 0.36 10.90
C ASP A 17 12.99 1.49 9.87
N ASN A 18 12.23 2.59 9.96
CA ASN A 18 12.31 3.78 9.11
C ASN A 18 12.48 3.44 7.62
N ARG A 19 11.65 2.53 7.12
CA ARG A 19 11.81 1.95 5.78
C ARG A 19 11.37 2.93 4.70
N LEU A 20 12.13 2.94 3.61
CA LEU A 20 11.78 3.54 2.32
C LEU A 20 11.52 2.41 1.32
N ILE A 21 10.31 2.34 0.77
CA ILE A 21 9.90 1.30 -0.17
C ILE A 21 9.50 1.96 -1.49
N GLU A 22 10.38 1.88 -2.47
CA GLU A 22 10.09 2.31 -3.84
C GLU A 22 9.08 1.37 -4.50
N GLN A 23 8.18 1.92 -5.33
CA GLN A 23 7.09 1.17 -5.96
C GLN A 23 6.29 0.32 -4.95
N GLY A 24 6.09 0.89 -3.77
CA GLY A 24 5.38 0.30 -2.66
C GLY A 24 3.88 0.56 -2.69
N ALA A 25 3.18 -0.16 -1.84
CA ALA A 25 1.75 0.00 -1.62
C ALA A 25 1.37 -0.23 -0.15
N VAL A 26 0.22 0.33 0.21
CA VAL A 26 -0.42 0.21 1.53
C VAL A 26 -1.85 -0.28 1.31
N LEU A 27 -2.18 -1.42 1.93
CA LEU A 27 -3.56 -1.89 2.03
C LEU A 27 -4.20 -1.28 3.27
N VAL A 28 -5.33 -0.62 3.08
CA VAL A 28 -6.18 -0.11 4.15
C VAL A 28 -7.45 -0.96 4.19
N HIS A 29 -7.73 -1.53 5.36
CA HIS A 29 -8.98 -2.23 5.65
C HIS A 29 -9.79 -1.36 6.62
N ASP A 30 -10.89 -0.80 6.13
CA ASP A 30 -11.71 0.18 6.83
C ASP A 30 -10.89 1.40 7.32
N ASP A 31 -10.52 1.46 8.61
CA ASP A 31 -9.80 2.58 9.23
C ASP A 31 -8.35 2.26 9.65
N ARG A 32 -7.83 1.09 9.25
CA ARG A 32 -6.49 0.64 9.65
C ARG A 32 -5.63 0.19 8.47
N ILE A 33 -4.33 0.40 8.60
CA ILE A 33 -3.34 -0.21 7.71
C ILE A 33 -3.30 -1.71 8.01
N ALA A 34 -3.67 -2.52 7.03
CA ALA A 34 -3.69 -3.98 7.12
C ALA A 34 -2.39 -4.61 6.61
N ALA A 35 -1.75 -4.00 5.61
CA ALA A 35 -0.47 -4.46 5.07
C ALA A 35 0.31 -3.33 4.39
N ILE A 36 1.64 -3.45 4.37
CA ILE A 36 2.57 -2.59 3.64
C ILE A 36 3.55 -3.50 2.89
N GLY A 37 3.83 -3.21 1.62
CA GLY A 37 4.73 -4.03 0.81
C GLY A 37 4.96 -3.46 -0.59
N SER A 38 5.44 -4.28 -1.52
CA SER A 38 5.53 -3.89 -2.93
C SER A 38 4.14 -3.79 -3.56
N ASP A 39 3.98 -2.87 -4.52
CA ASP A 39 2.74 -2.72 -5.29
C ASP A 39 2.32 -4.03 -5.96
N THR A 40 3.26 -4.67 -6.64
CA THR A 40 3.01 -5.89 -7.41
C THR A 40 2.51 -7.02 -6.53
N SER A 41 3.13 -7.24 -5.36
CA SER A 41 2.73 -8.31 -4.46
C SER A 41 1.37 -8.03 -3.82
N LEU A 42 1.09 -6.80 -3.38
CA LEU A 42 -0.19 -6.49 -2.76
C LEU A 42 -1.35 -6.49 -3.77
N ARG A 43 -1.13 -6.08 -5.02
CA ARG A 43 -2.13 -6.20 -6.10
C ARG A 43 -2.47 -7.65 -6.42
N GLN A 44 -1.49 -8.55 -6.37
CA GLN A 44 -1.72 -9.98 -6.57
C GLN A 44 -2.48 -10.62 -5.40
N GLN A 45 -2.18 -10.21 -4.17
CA GLN A 45 -2.84 -10.74 -2.96
C GLN A 45 -4.26 -10.18 -2.77
N HIS A 46 -4.52 -8.95 -3.22
CA HIS A 46 -5.79 -8.25 -3.01
C HIS A 46 -6.41 -7.73 -4.32
N PRO A 47 -6.73 -8.61 -5.29
CA PRO A 47 -7.23 -8.20 -6.61
C PRO A 47 -8.60 -7.52 -6.57
N GLY A 48 -9.36 -7.66 -5.48
CA GLY A 48 -10.67 -7.02 -5.28
C GLY A 48 -10.63 -5.67 -4.56
N ALA A 49 -9.47 -5.24 -4.06
CA ALA A 49 -9.34 -3.96 -3.37
C ALA A 49 -9.47 -2.79 -4.37
N ARG A 50 -10.09 -1.69 -3.94
CA ARG A 50 -10.15 -0.47 -4.75
C ARG A 50 -8.75 0.10 -4.88
N TYR A 51 -8.22 0.12 -6.10
CA TYR A 51 -6.87 0.60 -6.37
C TYR A 51 -6.82 2.12 -6.50
N VAL A 52 -5.81 2.73 -5.89
CA VAL A 52 -5.46 4.16 -6.01
C VAL A 52 -3.99 4.24 -6.41
N ASP A 53 -3.72 4.85 -7.56
CA ASP A 53 -2.35 5.08 -8.04
C ASP A 53 -1.75 6.32 -7.37
N ALA A 54 -0.60 6.14 -6.72
CA ALA A 54 0.12 7.17 -5.98
C ALA A 54 1.49 7.50 -6.59
N ASN A 55 1.71 7.18 -7.87
CA ASN A 55 2.98 7.44 -8.55
C ASN A 55 3.42 8.91 -8.56
N ALA A 56 2.46 9.84 -8.52
CA ALA A 56 2.71 11.27 -8.60
C ALA A 56 2.83 11.97 -7.22
N GLY A 57 2.73 11.23 -6.11
CA GLY A 57 2.66 11.79 -4.76
C GLY A 57 1.23 12.05 -4.31
#